data_AF-A0A4Q4X1R5-F1
#
_entry.id   AF-A0A4Q4X1R5-F1
#
_cell.length_a   1.000
_cell.length_b   1.000
_cell.length_c   1.000
_cell.angle_alpha   90.00
_cell.angle_beta   90.00
_cell.angle_gamma   90.00
#
_symmetry.space_group_name_H-M   'P 1'
#
loop_
_entity.id
_entity.type
_entity.pdbx_description
1 polymer ?
#
loop_
_entity_poly.entity_id
_entity_poly.type
_entity_poly.pdbx_seq_one_letter_code
_entity_poly.pdbx_strand_id
1 'polypeptide(L)'
;MRYTRYRDRLELQLLTRGWLSGRYGLGALIALTLFSCSTLVFYYIHLRATSRPHIPVFPLGRLSLDDVCDNSNKTPSTPYENDIIPNFVHYVWLVKDPAIFSLNFPTFLSVYSAHVYFRPERIYIHTDASESVFNQAKVAGDLWTRRVLALPGIIYHHVQAPTTTTKGVAIKYTEHKADFVRIEALREWGGIYMDTDAIPLRNVSHLRKSGFAAVVGGAVALAARHTGFMNNGVLMSRPRSKLMDIWLAASHEVFDGQWETASIHLFTDLVYRLVAIPGEVLVLHPRAFAPTSWEFEDQKRLYKPHLGTAPTDAVQWLPDGSGGMGATLTEMENGSGTTCQDMMAYLREREEDGKVEKWEMDFSSTYILHAFDGDIARISGWDHEVNLRYVFARQSNYARAVYPAVLHAIKEGIIPLEEVQEQSQSKVIDKEPKGSS
;
A
#
# COMPACT_ATOMS: atom_id res chain seq x y z
N MET A 1 -40.58 -67.41 -35.44
CA MET A 1 -41.60 -66.33 -35.59
C MET A 1 -40.86 -65.01 -35.33
N ARG A 2 -40.47 -64.26 -36.38
CA ARG A 2 -41.22 -63.19 -37.10
C ARG A 2 -41.47 -61.95 -36.21
N TYR A 3 -40.68 -60.87 -36.41
CA TYR A 3 -40.95 -59.64 -37.22
C TYR A 3 -41.82 -58.63 -36.45
N THR A 4 -41.42 -57.38 -36.20
CA THR A 4 -41.33 -56.21 -37.12
C THR A 4 -40.44 -55.09 -36.51
N ARG A 5 -39.49 -54.44 -37.23
CA ARG A 5 -39.57 -53.30 -38.19
C ARG A 5 -40.18 -52.00 -37.63
N TYR A 6 -39.38 -50.93 -37.47
CA TYR A 6 -39.30 -49.83 -38.46
C TYR A 6 -38.12 -48.89 -38.21
N ARG A 7 -37.60 -48.32 -39.30
CA ARG A 7 -36.36 -47.57 -39.46
C ARG A 7 -36.73 -46.30 -40.24
N ASP A 8 -36.73 -45.15 -39.60
CA ASP A 8 -36.81 -43.83 -40.25
C ASP A 8 -35.50 -43.10 -39.90
N ARG A 9 -34.51 -42.98 -40.79
CA ARG A 9 -34.38 -41.98 -41.86
C ARG A 9 -34.83 -40.58 -41.44
N LEU A 10 -33.92 -39.84 -40.82
CA LEU A 10 -33.78 -38.42 -41.09
C LEU A 10 -32.33 -38.19 -41.51
N GLU A 11 -32.16 -38.12 -42.82
CA GLU A 11 -30.93 -37.70 -43.48
C GLU A 11 -30.52 -36.34 -42.93
N LEU A 12 -29.32 -36.28 -42.37
CA LEU A 12 -28.60 -35.05 -42.13
C LEU A 12 -28.28 -34.46 -43.52
N GLN A 13 -29.23 -33.72 -44.10
CA GLN A 13 -28.99 -32.91 -45.28
C GLN A 13 -27.93 -31.88 -44.91
N LEU A 14 -26.70 -32.22 -45.28
CA LEU A 14 -25.62 -31.30 -45.54
C LEU A 14 -26.21 -30.10 -46.29
N LEU A 15 -26.19 -28.94 -45.65
CA LEU A 15 -26.39 -27.63 -46.28
C LEU A 15 -25.27 -27.42 -47.30
N THR A 16 -25.39 -28.08 -48.44
CA THR A 16 -24.53 -27.86 -49.60
C THR A 16 -25.09 -26.71 -50.42
N ARG A 17 -24.21 -25.74 -50.68
CA ARG A 17 -24.13 -24.99 -51.94
C ARG A 17 -25.33 -24.10 -52.28
N GLY A 18 -25.30 -22.87 -51.75
CA GLY A 18 -26.15 -21.79 -52.27
C GLY A 18 -25.81 -20.39 -51.75
N TRP A 19 -25.14 -20.28 -50.61
CA TRP A 19 -24.92 -18.98 -49.95
C TRP A 19 -23.67 -18.21 -50.36
N LEU A 20 -22.73 -18.82 -51.09
CA LEU A 20 -21.42 -18.20 -51.39
C LEU A 20 -21.26 -17.72 -52.85
N SER A 21 -22.25 -17.89 -53.72
CA SER A 21 -22.11 -17.58 -55.16
C SER A 21 -22.78 -16.27 -55.62
N GLY A 22 -23.22 -15.41 -54.69
CA GLY A 22 -23.80 -14.10 -55.02
C GLY A 22 -23.10 -12.97 -54.27
N ARG A 23 -23.10 -11.75 -54.85
CA ARG A 23 -22.53 -10.52 -54.26
C ARG A 23 -22.94 -10.28 -52.79
N TYR A 24 -24.05 -10.86 -52.34
CA TYR A 24 -24.59 -10.78 -50.98
C TYR A 24 -23.95 -11.75 -49.97
N GLY A 25 -23.42 -12.90 -50.42
CA GLY A 25 -22.81 -13.91 -49.53
C GLY A 25 -21.47 -13.48 -48.95
N LEU A 26 -20.64 -12.81 -49.76
CA LEU A 26 -19.37 -12.23 -49.31
C LEU A 26 -19.62 -11.07 -48.33
N GLY A 27 -20.62 -10.22 -48.60
CA GLY A 27 -21.01 -9.13 -47.71
C GLY A 27 -21.51 -9.60 -46.34
N ALA A 28 -22.34 -10.65 -46.31
CA ALA A 28 -22.82 -11.24 -45.07
C ALA A 28 -21.69 -11.89 -44.25
N LEU A 29 -20.75 -12.57 -44.91
CA LEU A 29 -19.59 -13.16 -44.26
C LEU A 29 -18.68 -12.09 -43.64
N ILE A 30 -18.41 -11.00 -44.37
CA ILE A 30 -17.63 -9.85 -43.87
C ILE A 30 -18.34 -9.22 -42.66
N ALA A 31 -19.65 -8.97 -42.73
CA ALA A 31 -20.41 -8.37 -41.64
C ALA A 31 -20.40 -9.24 -40.37
N LEU A 32 -20.59 -10.56 -40.50
CA LEU A 32 -20.51 -11.50 -39.38
C LEU A 32 -19.11 -11.56 -38.77
N THR A 33 -18.06 -11.50 -39.60
CA THR A 33 -16.68 -11.49 -39.14
C THR A 33 -16.36 -10.19 -38.40
N LEU A 34 -16.80 -9.04 -38.91
CA LEU A 34 -16.63 -7.74 -38.24
C LEU A 34 -17.41 -7.68 -36.91
N PHE A 35 -18.63 -8.22 -36.86
CA PHE A 35 -19.40 -8.32 -35.62
C PHE A 35 -18.77 -9.28 -34.60
N SER A 36 -18.24 -10.42 -35.05
CA SER A 36 -17.50 -11.35 -34.19
C SER A 36 -16.21 -10.72 -33.66
N CYS A 37 -15.43 -10.04 -34.52
CA CYS A 37 -14.25 -9.30 -34.08
C CYS A 37 -14.60 -8.16 -33.12
N SER A 38 -15.66 -7.40 -33.37
CA SER A 38 -16.07 -6.30 -32.48
C SER A 38 -16.57 -6.81 -31.14
N THR A 39 -17.33 -7.91 -31.11
CA THR A 39 -17.80 -8.53 -29.86
C THR A 39 -16.64 -9.18 -29.09
N LEU A 40 -15.69 -9.82 -29.76
CA LEU A 40 -14.47 -10.33 -29.13
C LEU A 40 -13.59 -9.21 -28.58
N VAL A 41 -13.46 -8.09 -29.31
CA VAL A 41 -12.74 -6.89 -28.82
C VAL A 41 -13.47 -6.28 -27.64
N PHE A 42 -14.80 -6.14 -27.70
CA PHE A 42 -15.60 -5.63 -26.58
C PHE A 42 -15.47 -6.55 -25.35
N TYR A 43 -15.60 -7.86 -25.53
CA TYR A 43 -15.45 -8.84 -24.46
C TYR A 43 -14.01 -8.84 -23.90
N TYR A 44 -13.00 -8.74 -24.76
CA TYR A 44 -11.60 -8.63 -24.36
C TYR A 44 -11.32 -7.34 -23.58
N ILE A 45 -11.87 -6.21 -24.04
CA ILE A 45 -11.79 -4.91 -23.33
C ILE A 45 -12.52 -5.02 -21.99
N HIS A 46 -13.69 -5.64 -21.93
CA HIS A 46 -14.46 -5.75 -20.68
C HIS A 46 -13.82 -6.72 -19.68
N LEU A 47 -13.28 -7.86 -20.15
CA LEU A 47 -12.55 -8.81 -19.31
C LEU A 47 -11.21 -8.25 -18.81
N ARG A 48 -10.59 -7.36 -19.59
CA ARG A 48 -9.37 -6.64 -19.18
C ARG A 48 -9.67 -5.26 -18.58
N ALA A 49 -10.93 -4.88 -18.46
CA ALA A 49 -11.29 -3.60 -17.89
C ALA A 49 -10.94 -3.62 -16.41
N THR A 50 -9.98 -2.79 -16.04
CA THR A 50 -9.64 -2.49 -14.65
C THR A 50 -10.87 -1.88 -13.99
N SER A 51 -11.49 -2.58 -13.06
CA SER A 51 -12.66 -2.07 -12.34
C SER A 51 -12.51 -2.37 -10.86
N ARG A 52 -12.79 -1.36 -10.03
CA ARG A 52 -12.76 -1.56 -8.58
C ARG A 52 -14.00 -2.32 -8.16
N PRO A 53 -13.87 -3.32 -7.27
CA PRO A 53 -15.03 -3.98 -6.71
C PRO A 53 -15.88 -2.95 -5.98
N HIS A 54 -17.19 -2.98 -6.25
CA HIS A 54 -18.16 -2.16 -5.54
C HIS A 54 -18.23 -2.63 -4.08
N ILE A 55 -17.95 -1.73 -3.14
CA ILE A 55 -18.11 -2.02 -1.71
C ILE A 55 -19.40 -1.34 -1.26
N PRO A 56 -20.35 -2.07 -0.65
CA PRO A 56 -21.57 -1.48 -0.15
C PRO A 56 -21.25 -0.46 0.96
N VAL A 57 -21.88 0.71 0.88
CA VAL A 57 -21.81 1.75 1.91
C VAL A 57 -23.24 2.07 2.35
N PHE A 58 -23.43 2.22 3.65
CA PHE A 58 -24.72 2.56 4.25
C PHE A 58 -24.58 3.86 5.04
N PRO A 59 -25.61 4.73 5.04
CA PRO A 59 -25.60 5.94 5.86
C PRO A 59 -25.82 5.57 7.33
N LEU A 60 -24.79 5.68 8.15
CA LEU A 60 -24.78 5.37 9.58
C LEU A 60 -24.69 6.61 10.47
N GLY A 61 -24.42 7.79 9.90
CA GLY A 61 -24.26 9.03 10.65
C GLY A 61 -25.51 9.48 11.41
N ARG A 62 -26.68 8.96 11.04
CA ARG A 62 -27.96 9.24 11.71
C ARG A 62 -28.19 8.44 13.00
N LEU A 63 -27.34 7.46 13.29
CA LEU A 63 -27.47 6.68 14.53
C LEU A 63 -27.08 7.54 15.73
N SER A 64 -27.80 7.38 16.85
CA SER A 64 -27.45 8.01 18.13
C SER A 64 -26.13 7.44 18.65
N LEU A 65 -25.18 8.31 19.02
CA LEU A 65 -23.89 7.88 19.56
C LEU A 65 -24.07 7.19 20.91
N ASP A 66 -24.97 7.73 21.73
CA ASP A 66 -25.27 7.16 23.05
C ASP A 66 -25.92 5.78 22.90
N ASP A 67 -26.76 5.56 21.89
CA ASP A 67 -27.42 4.26 21.72
C ASP A 67 -26.48 3.17 21.18
N VAL A 68 -25.42 3.54 20.44
CA VAL A 68 -24.55 2.59 19.70
C VAL A 68 -23.16 2.44 20.32
N CYS A 69 -22.62 3.50 20.91
CA CYS A 69 -21.30 3.52 21.51
C CYS A 69 -21.31 3.48 23.06
N ASP A 70 -22.48 3.44 23.70
CA ASP A 70 -22.56 3.21 25.15
C ASP A 70 -22.27 1.74 25.48
N ASN A 71 -21.00 1.46 25.73
CA ASN A 71 -20.60 0.27 26.46
C ASN A 71 -19.53 0.65 27.48
N SER A 72 -20.01 0.98 28.68
CA SER A 72 -19.32 0.86 29.96
C SER A 72 -18.08 -0.07 29.92
N ASN A 73 -16.89 0.52 30.01
CA ASN A 73 -15.64 -0.06 30.54
C ASN A 73 -15.45 -1.59 30.47
N LYS A 74 -15.70 -2.24 29.35
CA LYS A 74 -15.22 -3.61 29.11
C LYS A 74 -13.92 -3.50 28.34
N THR A 75 -12.85 -3.32 29.10
CA THR A 75 -11.50 -3.59 28.62
C THR A 75 -11.48 -5.01 28.05
N PRO A 76 -11.10 -5.22 26.78
CA PRO A 76 -10.88 -6.57 26.27
C PRO A 76 -9.86 -7.27 27.18
N SER A 77 -10.16 -8.49 27.59
CA SER A 77 -9.22 -9.33 28.33
C SER A 77 -7.87 -9.36 27.62
N THR A 78 -6.79 -9.08 28.37
CA THR A 78 -5.42 -9.10 27.86
C THR A 78 -5.11 -10.46 27.22
N PRO A 79 -4.60 -10.48 25.97
CA PRO A 79 -4.11 -11.71 25.35
C PRO A 79 -2.98 -12.33 26.17
N TYR A 80 -2.86 -13.66 26.13
CA TYR A 80 -1.80 -14.43 26.77
C TYR A 80 -0.40 -13.87 26.39
N GLU A 81 0.43 -13.59 27.39
CA GLU A 81 1.73 -12.90 27.27
C GLU A 81 2.76 -13.61 26.38
N ASN A 82 2.53 -14.86 25.97
CA ASN A 82 3.52 -15.67 25.26
C ASN A 82 3.37 -15.73 23.71
N ASP A 83 2.34 -15.12 23.12
CA ASP A 83 2.06 -15.16 21.67
C ASP A 83 1.97 -13.76 21.04
N ILE A 84 2.95 -12.89 21.34
CA ILE A 84 3.00 -11.51 20.84
C ILE A 84 4.07 -11.37 19.77
N ILE A 85 3.69 -10.80 18.61
CA ILE A 85 4.67 -10.38 17.61
C ILE A 85 5.51 -9.23 18.19
N PRO A 86 6.85 -9.30 18.17
CA PRO A 86 7.73 -8.25 18.70
C PRO A 86 7.44 -6.86 18.12
N ASN A 87 7.69 -5.79 18.88
CA ASN A 87 7.52 -4.42 18.38
C ASN A 87 8.79 -3.89 17.73
N PHE A 88 9.38 -4.68 16.84
CA PHE A 88 10.52 -4.30 16.02
C PHE A 88 10.02 -3.94 14.63
N VAL A 89 10.50 -2.83 14.08
CA VAL A 89 10.20 -2.43 12.70
C VAL A 89 11.43 -2.68 11.85
N HIS A 90 11.24 -3.24 10.66
CA HIS A 90 12.30 -3.62 9.73
C HIS A 90 12.11 -2.90 8.40
N TYR A 91 13.13 -2.14 8.01
CA TYR A 91 13.26 -1.56 6.68
C TYR A 91 14.49 -2.13 5.98
N VAL A 92 14.37 -2.39 4.69
CA VAL A 92 15.52 -2.74 3.84
C VAL A 92 15.89 -1.55 2.97
N TRP A 93 17.14 -1.12 3.07
CA TRP A 93 17.70 -0.04 2.26
C TRP A 93 19.06 -0.42 1.71
N LEU A 94 19.06 -1.03 0.53
CA LEU A 94 20.29 -1.43 -0.17
C LEU A 94 20.79 -0.27 -1.03
N VAL A 95 22.03 0.17 -0.81
CA VAL A 95 22.59 1.36 -1.44
C VAL A 95 23.00 1.07 -2.89
N LYS A 96 22.68 2.00 -3.79
CA LYS A 96 23.13 1.93 -5.18
C LYS A 96 24.61 2.28 -5.32
N ASP A 97 25.05 3.28 -4.55
CA ASP A 97 26.45 3.68 -4.44
C ASP A 97 26.95 3.31 -3.03
N PRO A 98 27.92 2.39 -2.89
CA PRO A 98 28.47 1.99 -1.59
C PRO A 98 29.06 3.15 -0.77
N ALA A 99 29.38 4.29 -1.40
CA ALA A 99 29.91 5.47 -0.73
C ALA A 99 28.82 6.42 -0.19
N ILE A 100 27.55 6.25 -0.59
CA ILE A 100 26.49 7.21 -0.29
C ILE A 100 25.29 6.49 0.34
N PHE A 101 25.00 6.83 1.60
CA PHE A 101 23.74 6.47 2.25
C PHE A 101 22.84 7.70 2.26
N SER A 102 21.73 7.63 1.52
CA SER A 102 20.75 8.71 1.37
C SER A 102 19.34 8.14 1.45
N LEU A 103 18.45 8.82 2.17
CA LEU A 103 17.03 8.56 2.32
C LEU A 103 16.26 9.82 1.90
N ASN A 104 15.14 9.64 1.22
CA ASN A 104 14.34 10.76 0.72
C ASN A 104 13.16 11.12 1.64
N PHE A 105 12.39 12.14 1.27
CA PHE A 105 11.23 12.58 2.03
C PHE A 105 10.14 11.50 2.19
N PRO A 106 9.72 10.78 1.12
CA PRO A 106 8.84 9.62 1.28
C PRO A 106 9.32 8.58 2.30
N THR A 107 10.62 8.24 2.30
CA THR A 107 11.19 7.33 3.31
C THR A 107 11.12 7.93 4.71
N PHE A 108 11.38 9.24 4.88
CA PHE A 108 11.15 9.93 6.14
C PHE A 108 9.70 9.82 6.60
N LEU A 109 8.71 10.01 5.72
CA LEU A 109 7.29 9.85 6.05
C LEU A 109 6.97 8.44 6.55
N SER A 110 7.51 7.41 5.90
CA SER A 110 7.33 6.03 6.34
C SER A 110 7.92 5.79 7.73
N VAL A 111 9.21 6.09 7.92
CA VAL A 111 9.92 5.81 9.17
C VAL A 111 9.40 6.66 10.33
N TYR A 112 9.11 7.94 10.10
CA TYR A 112 8.56 8.82 11.12
C TYR A 112 7.15 8.40 11.55
N SER A 113 6.30 8.03 10.59
CA SER A 113 4.98 7.47 10.91
C SER A 113 5.09 6.17 11.71
N ALA A 114 6.05 5.30 11.41
CA ALA A 114 6.32 4.11 12.23
C ALA A 114 6.72 4.47 13.66
N HIS A 115 7.64 5.44 13.80
CA HIS A 115 8.09 5.93 15.09
C HIS A 115 6.93 6.45 15.95
N VAL A 116 6.04 7.27 15.38
CA VAL A 116 4.93 7.88 16.12
C VAL A 116 3.81 6.87 16.39
N TYR A 117 3.33 6.16 15.38
CA TYR A 117 2.13 5.31 15.50
C TYR A 117 2.39 3.96 16.16
N PHE A 118 3.55 3.32 15.89
CA PHE A 118 3.84 1.99 16.43
C PHE A 118 4.61 2.04 17.75
N ARG A 119 5.30 3.15 18.02
CA ARG A 119 6.23 3.30 19.15
C ARG A 119 7.11 2.07 19.33
N PRO A 120 7.85 1.69 18.26
CA PRO A 120 8.62 0.46 18.27
C PRO A 120 9.75 0.52 19.29
N GLU A 121 10.12 -0.64 19.82
CA GLU A 121 11.31 -0.74 20.67
C GLU A 121 12.57 -0.45 19.86
N ARG A 122 12.58 -0.87 18.59
CA ARG A 122 13.70 -0.73 17.65
C ARG A 122 13.17 -0.58 16.23
N ILE A 123 13.81 0.27 15.43
CA ILE A 123 13.62 0.39 13.99
C ILE A 123 14.94 0.00 13.34
N TYR A 124 15.00 -1.21 12.76
CA TYR A 124 16.16 -1.69 12.05
C TYR A 124 16.19 -1.17 10.62
N ILE A 125 17.34 -0.67 10.21
CA ILE A 125 17.68 -0.41 8.81
C ILE A 125 18.67 -1.48 8.37
N HIS A 126 18.18 -2.44 7.59
CA HIS A 126 18.98 -3.48 6.96
C HIS A 126 19.60 -2.91 5.68
N THR A 127 20.92 -2.72 5.67
CA THR A 127 21.62 -2.07 4.57
C THR A 127 22.96 -2.75 4.30
N ASP A 128 23.39 -2.74 3.04
CA ASP A 128 24.73 -3.15 2.61
C ASP A 128 25.73 -1.98 2.63
N ALA A 129 25.33 -0.80 3.10
CA ALA A 129 26.24 0.29 3.40
C ALA A 129 27.16 -0.08 4.58
N SER A 130 28.45 0.25 4.44
CA SER A 130 29.40 0.09 5.55
C SER A 130 29.02 0.94 6.75
N GLU A 131 29.41 0.50 7.95
CA GLU A 131 29.13 1.22 9.19
C GLU A 131 29.71 2.65 9.17
N SER A 132 30.87 2.84 8.54
CA SER A 132 31.47 4.16 8.36
C SER A 132 30.59 5.09 7.53
N VAL A 133 30.05 4.61 6.40
CA VAL A 133 29.18 5.39 5.52
C VAL A 133 27.86 5.72 6.23
N PHE A 134 27.28 4.74 6.92
CA PHE A 134 26.07 4.94 7.71
C PHE A 134 26.27 5.99 8.83
N ASN A 135 27.36 5.89 9.59
CA ASN A 135 27.68 6.84 10.66
C ASN A 135 28.02 8.23 10.11
N GLN A 136 28.67 8.33 8.95
CA GLN A 136 28.90 9.61 8.28
C GLN A 136 27.57 10.26 7.85
N ALA A 137 26.62 9.48 7.34
CA ALA A 137 25.32 9.97 6.90
C ALA A 137 24.49 10.60 8.04
N LYS A 138 24.71 10.20 9.29
CA LYS A 138 24.08 10.84 10.48
C LYS A 138 24.43 12.32 10.61
N VAL A 139 25.63 12.72 10.16
CA VAL A 139 26.16 14.08 10.33
C VAL A 139 26.18 14.85 9.01
N ALA A 140 26.59 14.18 7.93
CA ALA A 140 26.85 14.79 6.62
C ALA A 140 25.89 14.32 5.52
N GLY A 141 24.90 13.48 5.84
CA GLY A 141 23.85 13.09 4.90
C GLY A 141 22.96 14.28 4.52
N ASP A 142 22.13 14.07 3.51
CA ASP A 142 21.09 15.04 3.16
C ASP A 142 20.10 15.27 4.31
N LEU A 143 19.24 16.27 4.15
CA LEU A 143 18.29 16.71 5.16
C LEU A 143 17.43 15.57 5.72
N TRP A 144 16.84 14.76 4.84
CA TRP A 144 15.91 13.70 5.23
C TRP A 144 16.63 12.50 5.82
N THR A 145 17.80 12.16 5.30
CA THR A 145 18.69 11.16 5.87
C THR A 145 19.06 11.48 7.31
N ARG A 146 19.54 12.70 7.57
CA ARG A 146 19.91 13.11 8.93
C ARG A 146 18.72 13.09 9.87
N ARG A 147 17.54 13.54 9.42
CA ARG A 147 16.30 13.48 10.20
C ARG A 147 15.91 12.07 10.57
N VAL A 148 15.88 11.15 9.60
CA VAL A 148 15.56 9.74 9.84
C VAL A 148 16.55 9.14 10.83
N LEU A 149 17.85 9.30 10.59
CA LEU A 149 18.87 8.68 11.43
C LEU A 149 19.02 9.31 12.81
N ALA A 150 18.45 10.50 13.03
CA ALA A 150 18.36 11.15 14.34
C ALA A 150 17.16 10.67 15.18
N LEU A 151 16.21 9.94 14.59
CA LEU A 151 15.07 9.41 15.34
C LEU A 151 15.54 8.40 16.41
N PRO A 152 14.92 8.41 17.60
CA PRO A 152 15.27 7.46 18.64
C PRO A 152 14.88 6.03 18.23
N GLY A 153 15.72 5.06 18.58
CA GLY A 153 15.48 3.64 18.29
C GLY A 153 15.90 3.18 16.89
N ILE A 154 16.51 4.03 16.07
CA ILE A 154 17.10 3.62 14.78
C ILE A 154 18.34 2.75 15.03
N ILE A 155 18.33 1.53 14.51
CA ILE A 155 19.40 0.54 14.63
C ILE A 155 19.97 0.23 13.25
N TYR A 156 21.28 0.46 13.12
CA TYR A 156 22.06 -0.01 11.96
C TYR A 156 22.15 -1.53 11.98
N HIS A 157 21.84 -2.18 10.86
CA HIS A 157 22.13 -3.59 10.66
C HIS A 157 22.74 -3.83 9.29
N HIS A 158 24.03 -4.18 9.28
CA HIS A 158 24.71 -4.54 8.04
C HIS A 158 24.17 -5.86 7.48
N VAL A 159 23.86 -5.89 6.18
CA VAL A 159 23.51 -7.11 5.45
C VAL A 159 24.40 -7.28 4.23
N GLN A 160 24.70 -8.52 3.89
CA GLN A 160 25.26 -8.83 2.58
C GLN A 160 24.10 -9.11 1.63
N ALA A 161 23.87 -8.23 0.67
CA ALA A 161 22.78 -8.39 -0.28
C ALA A 161 22.96 -9.69 -1.09
N PRO A 162 21.99 -10.62 -1.09
CA PRO A 162 22.17 -11.93 -1.70
C PRO A 162 22.34 -11.80 -3.21
N THR A 163 23.27 -12.56 -3.79
CA THR A 163 23.58 -12.49 -5.22
C THR A 163 23.15 -13.74 -5.98
N THR A 164 22.95 -14.85 -5.29
CA THR A 164 22.55 -16.14 -5.85
C THR A 164 21.68 -16.92 -4.87
N THR A 165 20.74 -17.71 -5.38
CA THR A 165 20.03 -18.72 -4.58
C THR A 165 20.93 -19.91 -4.24
N THR A 166 20.48 -20.80 -3.35
CA THR A 166 21.19 -22.07 -3.07
C THR A 166 21.32 -22.97 -4.30
N LYS A 167 20.43 -22.81 -5.31
CA LYS A 167 20.49 -23.48 -6.62
C LYS A 167 21.38 -22.78 -7.65
N GLY A 168 22.01 -21.66 -7.28
CA GLY A 168 22.87 -20.88 -8.17
C GLY A 168 22.10 -19.98 -9.15
N VAL A 169 20.81 -19.73 -8.94
CA VAL A 169 20.06 -18.76 -9.76
C VAL A 169 20.46 -17.35 -9.33
N ALA A 170 20.87 -16.51 -10.27
CA ALA A 170 21.35 -15.16 -9.97
C ALA A 170 20.21 -14.21 -9.53
N ILE A 171 20.42 -13.48 -8.44
CA ILE A 171 19.52 -12.47 -7.89
C ILE A 171 20.05 -11.09 -8.29
N LYS A 172 19.54 -10.56 -9.41
CA LYS A 172 20.13 -9.38 -10.07
C LYS A 172 19.59 -8.05 -9.53
N TYR A 173 18.26 -7.94 -9.43
CA TYR A 173 17.58 -6.70 -9.06
C TYR A 173 17.63 -6.46 -7.55
N THR A 174 17.84 -5.21 -7.16
CA THR A 174 17.91 -4.81 -5.74
C THR A 174 16.63 -5.15 -4.99
N GLU A 175 15.49 -5.05 -5.67
CA GLU A 175 14.16 -5.39 -5.18
C GLU A 175 14.09 -6.88 -4.82
N HIS A 176 14.62 -7.77 -5.66
CA HIS A 176 14.71 -9.19 -5.33
C HIS A 176 15.66 -9.46 -4.16
N LYS A 177 16.77 -8.72 -4.06
CA LYS A 177 17.65 -8.86 -2.90
C LYS A 177 16.94 -8.46 -1.62
N ALA A 178 16.16 -7.38 -1.66
CA ALA A 178 15.34 -6.94 -0.55
C ALA A 178 14.25 -7.95 -0.18
N ASP A 179 13.70 -8.69 -1.15
CA ASP A 179 12.77 -9.80 -0.90
C ASP A 179 13.39 -10.91 -0.04
N PHE A 180 14.66 -11.25 -0.22
CA PHE A 180 15.32 -12.23 0.65
C PHE A 180 15.63 -11.64 2.03
N VAL A 181 16.18 -10.43 2.08
CA VAL A 181 16.55 -9.78 3.36
C VAL A 181 15.34 -9.56 4.26
N ARG A 182 14.17 -9.18 3.72
CA ARG A 182 12.96 -8.99 4.53
C ARG A 182 12.48 -10.30 5.18
N ILE A 183 12.57 -11.41 4.45
CA ILE A 183 12.17 -12.73 4.96
C ILE A 183 13.14 -13.16 6.05
N GLU A 184 14.44 -12.98 5.83
CA GLU A 184 15.48 -13.29 6.81
C GLU A 184 15.30 -12.50 8.11
N ALA A 185 15.11 -11.18 8.02
CA ALA A 185 14.90 -10.31 9.18
C ALA A 185 13.70 -10.74 10.03
N LEU A 186 12.54 -10.96 9.40
CA LEU A 186 11.34 -11.41 10.12
C LEU A 186 11.46 -12.84 10.64
N ARG A 187 12.14 -13.72 9.91
CA ARG A 187 12.39 -15.08 10.39
C ARG A 187 13.26 -15.07 11.64
N GLU A 188 14.30 -14.23 11.67
CA GLU A 188 15.28 -14.19 12.76
C GLU A 188 14.75 -13.47 13.99
N TRP A 189 14.17 -12.28 13.82
CA TRP A 189 13.78 -11.41 14.94
C TRP A 189 12.28 -11.26 15.12
N GLY A 190 11.47 -11.70 14.15
CA GLY A 190 10.07 -11.35 14.08
C GLY A 190 9.89 -9.84 13.86
N GLY A 191 8.74 -9.30 14.25
CA GLY A 191 8.44 -7.89 14.15
C GLY A 191 7.50 -7.55 13.02
N ILE A 192 7.63 -6.32 12.53
CA ILE A 192 6.84 -5.70 11.47
C ILE A 192 7.82 -5.31 10.36
N TYR A 193 7.67 -5.90 9.18
CA TYR A 193 8.38 -5.44 7.99
C TYR A 193 7.53 -4.43 7.24
N MET A 194 8.19 -3.40 6.71
CA MET A 194 7.58 -2.41 5.82
C MET A 194 8.54 -2.05 4.69
N ASP A 195 8.04 -2.07 3.46
CA ASP A 195 8.68 -1.38 2.34
C ASP A 195 8.76 0.12 2.66
N THR A 196 9.75 0.82 2.09
CA THR A 196 10.02 2.23 2.43
C THR A 196 8.93 3.20 1.94
N ASP A 197 8.02 2.74 1.12
CA ASP A 197 6.82 3.42 0.62
C ASP A 197 5.54 2.98 1.37
N ALA A 198 5.65 2.23 2.46
CA ALA A 198 4.53 1.89 3.35
C ALA A 198 4.47 2.84 4.55
N ILE A 199 3.35 3.55 4.70
CA ILE A 199 3.18 4.61 5.70
C ILE A 199 2.14 4.18 6.75
N PRO A 200 2.54 4.01 8.02
CA PRO A 200 1.60 3.80 9.11
C PRO A 200 0.61 4.96 9.27
N LEU A 201 -0.67 4.64 9.43
CA LEU A 201 -1.74 5.61 9.68
C LEU A 201 -2.37 5.47 11.08
N ARG A 202 -2.07 4.38 11.80
CA ARG A 202 -2.55 4.12 13.17
C ARG A 202 -1.72 3.01 13.83
N ASN A 203 -1.90 2.84 15.13
CA ASN A 203 -1.24 1.78 15.90
C ASN A 203 -1.71 0.36 15.48
N VAL A 204 -0.76 -0.56 15.32
CA VAL A 204 -0.99 -1.98 14.99
C VAL A 204 -0.84 -2.93 16.18
N SER A 205 -0.71 -2.41 17.39
CA SER A 205 -0.49 -3.21 18.60
C SER A 205 -1.53 -4.32 18.81
N HIS A 206 -2.80 -4.07 18.47
CA HIS A 206 -3.86 -5.08 18.54
C HIS A 206 -3.64 -6.24 17.55
N LEU A 207 -3.12 -5.95 16.36
CA LEU A 207 -2.78 -6.98 15.36
C LEU A 207 -1.59 -7.83 15.85
N ARG A 208 -0.56 -7.19 16.41
CA ARG A 208 0.59 -7.89 17.00
C ARG A 208 0.22 -8.79 18.18
N LYS A 209 -0.79 -8.38 18.95
CA LYS A 209 -1.30 -9.10 20.13
C LYS A 209 -2.50 -10.02 19.80
N SER A 210 -2.75 -10.29 18.52
CA SER A 210 -3.88 -11.11 18.08
C SER A 210 -3.75 -12.60 18.42
N GLY A 211 -2.54 -13.06 18.81
CA GLY A 211 -2.22 -14.46 19.04
C GLY A 211 -1.82 -15.25 17.79
N PHE A 212 -1.83 -14.63 16.60
CA PHE A 212 -1.36 -15.27 15.37
C PHE A 212 0.16 -15.12 15.21
N ALA A 213 0.79 -16.17 14.68
CA ALA A 213 2.23 -16.19 14.39
C ALA A 213 2.62 -15.24 13.26
N ALA A 214 1.74 -15.01 12.29
CA ALA A 214 1.91 -14.04 11.22
C ALA A 214 0.61 -13.30 10.92
N VAL A 215 0.72 -12.01 10.60
CA VAL A 215 -0.39 -11.17 10.15
C VAL A 215 -0.01 -10.59 8.78
N VAL A 216 -0.83 -10.86 7.78
CA VAL A 216 -0.58 -10.51 6.38
C VAL A 216 -1.80 -9.79 5.81
N GLY A 217 -1.58 -8.75 5.01
CA GLY A 217 -2.66 -8.07 4.28
C GLY A 217 -2.79 -8.61 2.85
N GLY A 218 -4.02 -8.68 2.35
CA GLY A 218 -4.23 -8.82 0.90
C GLY A 218 -3.74 -7.56 0.14
N ALA A 219 -3.56 -7.68 -1.18
CA ALA A 219 -3.31 -6.55 -2.06
C ALA A 219 -4.60 -6.16 -2.81
N VAL A 220 -4.90 -4.86 -2.88
CA VAL A 220 -5.91 -4.38 -3.83
C VAL A 220 -5.35 -4.58 -5.23
N ALA A 221 -6.22 -4.99 -6.16
CA ALA A 221 -5.91 -5.14 -7.57
C ALA A 221 -7.09 -4.61 -8.41
N LEU A 222 -6.81 -4.03 -9.56
CA LEU A 222 -7.85 -3.60 -10.51
C LEU A 222 -8.05 -4.65 -11.61
N ALA A 223 -7.00 -5.33 -12.03
CA ALA A 223 -7.07 -6.43 -12.97
C ALA A 223 -7.46 -7.72 -12.23
N ALA A 224 -8.53 -8.37 -12.71
CA ALA A 224 -9.07 -9.59 -12.08
C ALA A 224 -8.04 -10.72 -11.88
N ARG A 225 -7.02 -10.78 -12.75
CA ARG A 225 -5.93 -11.77 -12.66
C ARG A 225 -4.99 -11.59 -11.47
N HIS A 226 -4.95 -10.40 -10.85
CA HIS A 226 -4.15 -10.13 -9.66
C HIS A 226 -5.00 -10.13 -8.37
N THR A 227 -6.32 -10.33 -8.49
CA THR A 227 -7.22 -10.37 -7.34
C THR A 227 -6.88 -11.55 -6.45
N GLY A 228 -6.79 -11.30 -5.13
CA GLY A 228 -6.49 -12.32 -4.14
C GLY A 228 -4.98 -12.53 -3.92
N PHE A 229 -4.10 -11.73 -4.51
CA PHE A 229 -2.69 -11.73 -4.15
C PHE A 229 -2.48 -11.11 -2.76
N MET A 230 -1.46 -11.59 -2.06
CA MET A 230 -1.05 -11.07 -0.76
C MET A 230 -0.03 -9.94 -0.93
N ASN A 231 -0.07 -8.96 -0.02
CA ASN A 231 0.91 -7.91 0.05
C ASN A 231 2.17 -8.41 0.78
N ASN A 232 3.31 -8.41 0.09
CA ASN A 232 4.61 -8.79 0.67
C ASN A 232 5.43 -7.59 1.17
N GLY A 233 4.95 -6.36 0.97
CA GLY A 233 5.60 -5.14 1.45
C GLY A 233 5.23 -4.73 2.86
N VAL A 234 4.20 -5.33 3.43
CA VAL A 234 3.78 -5.09 4.81
C VAL A 234 3.32 -6.41 5.41
N LEU A 235 4.06 -6.91 6.38
CA LEU A 235 3.72 -8.12 7.10
C LEU A 235 4.30 -8.11 8.51
N MET A 236 3.66 -8.86 9.39
CA MET A 236 4.09 -9.00 10.78
C MET A 236 4.30 -10.48 11.07
N SER A 237 5.33 -10.83 11.82
CA SER A 237 5.50 -12.23 12.24
C SER A 237 6.27 -12.36 13.54
N ARG A 238 6.00 -13.42 14.30
CA ARG A 238 6.92 -13.89 15.35
C ARG A 238 8.18 -14.46 14.69
N PRO A 239 9.34 -14.44 15.37
CA PRO A 239 10.51 -15.14 14.86
C PRO A 239 10.17 -16.62 14.66
N ARG A 240 10.71 -17.21 13.58
CA ARG A 240 10.58 -18.65 13.26
C ARG A 240 9.12 -19.14 13.15
N SER A 241 8.19 -18.30 12.68
CA SER A 241 6.88 -18.79 12.22
C SER A 241 7.05 -19.79 11.07
N LYS A 242 6.08 -20.70 10.89
CA LYS A 242 6.09 -21.66 9.77
C LYS A 242 6.03 -20.94 8.44
N LEU A 243 5.26 -19.85 8.35
CA LEU A 243 5.22 -19.02 7.15
C LEU A 243 6.63 -18.51 6.79
N MET A 244 7.36 -17.89 7.72
CA MET A 244 8.70 -17.35 7.42
C MET A 244 9.74 -18.45 7.18
N ASP A 245 9.72 -19.55 7.94
CA ASP A 245 10.66 -20.67 7.77
C ASP A 245 10.48 -21.34 6.39
N ILE A 246 9.23 -21.60 5.98
CA ILE A 246 8.93 -22.23 4.69
C ILE A 246 9.18 -21.24 3.56
N TRP A 247 8.78 -19.98 3.70
CA TRP A 247 8.94 -18.99 2.64
C TRP A 247 10.42 -18.76 2.30
N LEU A 248 11.30 -18.64 3.30
CA LEU A 248 12.74 -18.49 3.02
C LEU A 248 13.30 -19.70 2.26
N ALA A 249 13.03 -20.91 2.75
CA ALA A 249 13.52 -22.13 2.14
C ALA A 249 12.97 -22.31 0.71
N ALA A 250 11.67 -22.12 0.53
CA ALA A 250 11.02 -22.26 -0.77
C ALA A 250 11.44 -21.17 -1.75
N SER A 251 11.71 -19.93 -1.30
CA SER A 251 12.20 -18.85 -2.16
C SER A 251 13.53 -19.23 -2.83
N HIS A 252 14.46 -19.85 -2.11
CA HIS A 252 15.69 -20.35 -2.72
C HIS A 252 15.46 -21.48 -3.73
N GLU A 253 14.39 -22.26 -3.55
CA GLU A 253 14.06 -23.40 -4.40
C GLU A 253 13.33 -23.01 -5.69
N VAL A 254 12.44 -22.01 -5.65
CA VAL A 254 11.54 -21.66 -6.76
C VAL A 254 11.88 -20.36 -7.45
N PHE A 255 12.75 -19.53 -6.87
CA PHE A 255 13.15 -18.27 -7.51
C PHE A 255 13.79 -18.53 -8.87
N ASP A 256 13.23 -17.88 -9.89
CA ASP A 256 13.53 -18.04 -11.31
C ASP A 256 13.99 -16.72 -11.96
N GLY A 257 14.15 -15.66 -11.16
CA GLY A 257 14.47 -14.31 -11.62
C GLY A 257 13.30 -13.52 -12.19
N GLN A 258 12.07 -14.07 -12.20
CA GLN A 258 10.86 -13.31 -12.54
C GLN A 258 10.40 -12.44 -11.37
N TRP A 259 9.66 -11.38 -11.70
CA TRP A 259 9.31 -10.34 -10.73
C TRP A 259 8.48 -10.87 -9.55
N GLU A 260 7.54 -11.77 -9.82
CA GLU A 260 6.45 -12.12 -8.90
C GLU A 260 6.58 -13.54 -8.31
N THR A 261 7.39 -14.43 -8.90
CA THR A 261 7.36 -15.87 -8.61
C THR A 261 7.59 -16.19 -7.12
N ALA A 262 8.71 -15.75 -6.55
CA ALA A 262 9.06 -16.05 -5.16
C ALA A 262 8.46 -15.05 -4.15
N SER A 263 8.30 -13.80 -4.57
CA SER A 263 7.91 -12.67 -3.72
C SER A 263 6.40 -12.57 -3.53
N ILE A 264 5.61 -12.89 -4.54
CA ILE A 264 4.15 -12.69 -4.56
C ILE A 264 3.41 -14.02 -4.74
N HIS A 265 3.72 -14.80 -5.78
CA HIS A 265 3.00 -16.04 -6.09
C HIS A 265 3.22 -17.12 -5.04
N LEU A 266 4.49 -17.43 -4.73
CA LEU A 266 4.85 -18.35 -3.65
C LEU A 266 4.28 -17.88 -2.32
N PHE A 267 4.46 -16.59 -1.98
CA PHE A 267 3.96 -16.03 -0.73
C PHE A 267 2.45 -16.20 -0.59
N THR A 268 1.70 -15.89 -1.65
CA THR A 268 0.24 -16.03 -1.70
C THR A 268 -0.20 -17.49 -1.52
N ASP A 269 0.44 -18.43 -2.22
CA ASP A 269 0.15 -19.88 -2.08
C ASP A 269 0.43 -20.37 -0.65
N LEU A 270 1.57 -19.97 -0.06
CA LEU A 270 1.92 -20.34 1.31
C LEU A 270 0.94 -19.78 2.34
N VAL A 271 0.55 -18.50 2.21
CA VAL A 271 -0.46 -17.88 3.09
C VAL A 271 -1.76 -18.69 3.05
N TYR A 272 -2.28 -19.01 1.86
CA TYR A 272 -3.53 -19.77 1.73
C TYR A 272 -3.45 -21.22 2.21
N ARG A 273 -2.27 -21.84 2.20
CA ARG A 273 -2.09 -23.18 2.78
C ARG A 273 -1.97 -23.14 4.30
N LEU A 274 -1.26 -22.14 4.82
CA LEU A 274 -0.91 -22.08 6.23
C LEU A 274 -2.02 -21.50 7.12
N VAL A 275 -3.04 -20.84 6.56
CA VAL A 275 -4.28 -20.53 7.31
C VAL A 275 -4.96 -21.78 7.90
N ALA A 276 -4.72 -22.97 7.32
CA ALA A 276 -5.26 -24.22 7.85
C ALA A 276 -4.60 -24.63 9.18
N ILE A 277 -3.43 -24.07 9.52
CA ILE A 277 -2.78 -24.28 10.81
C ILE A 277 -3.34 -23.24 11.80
N PRO A 278 -4.03 -23.67 12.88
CA PRO A 278 -4.61 -22.74 13.85
C PRO A 278 -3.57 -21.78 14.42
N GLY A 279 -3.87 -20.48 14.37
CA GLY A 279 -2.98 -19.43 14.88
C GLY A 279 -1.73 -19.16 14.05
N GLU A 280 -1.55 -19.76 12.88
CA GLU A 280 -0.34 -19.52 12.08
C GLU A 280 -0.43 -18.23 11.26
N VAL A 281 -1.49 -18.04 10.46
CA VAL A 281 -1.64 -16.86 9.60
C VAL A 281 -3.00 -16.20 9.79
N LEU A 282 -3.00 -14.92 10.14
CA LEU A 282 -4.16 -14.03 10.06
C LEU A 282 -4.10 -13.24 8.76
N VAL A 283 -5.10 -13.40 7.90
CA VAL A 283 -5.23 -12.64 6.65
C VAL A 283 -6.18 -11.47 6.85
N LEU A 284 -5.68 -10.26 6.65
CA LEU A 284 -6.47 -9.03 6.71
C LEU A 284 -7.02 -8.67 5.34
N HIS A 285 -8.17 -7.99 5.35
CA HIS A 285 -8.75 -7.39 4.14
C HIS A 285 -7.72 -6.47 3.45
N PRO A 286 -7.65 -6.42 2.10
CA PRO A 286 -6.60 -5.67 1.40
C PRO A 286 -6.44 -4.20 1.83
N ARG A 287 -7.55 -3.52 2.12
CA ARG A 287 -7.55 -2.12 2.59
C ARG A 287 -6.84 -1.88 3.92
N ALA A 288 -6.53 -2.93 4.69
CA ALA A 288 -5.81 -2.80 5.95
C ALA A 288 -4.35 -2.36 5.75
N PHE A 289 -3.63 -2.93 4.77
CA PHE A 289 -2.20 -2.64 4.53
C PHE A 289 -1.90 -2.11 3.11
N ALA A 290 -2.74 -2.41 2.12
CA ALA A 290 -2.54 -1.99 0.73
C ALA A 290 -3.88 -1.55 0.12
N PRO A 291 -4.45 -0.39 0.54
CA PRO A 291 -5.76 0.10 0.08
C PRO A 291 -5.79 0.54 -1.39
N THR A 292 -4.64 0.59 -2.04
CA THR A 292 -4.43 0.89 -3.46
C THR A 292 -3.55 -0.18 -4.09
N SER A 293 -3.72 -0.44 -5.38
CA SER A 293 -2.83 -1.31 -6.15
C SER A 293 -1.63 -0.56 -6.74
N TRP A 294 -0.65 -1.32 -7.23
CA TRP A 294 0.45 -0.82 -8.05
C TRP A 294 0.01 -0.44 -9.48
N GLU A 295 -1.25 -0.67 -9.85
CA GLU A 295 -1.73 -0.37 -11.19
C GLU A 295 -1.93 1.15 -11.36
N PHE A 296 -1.57 1.68 -12.53
CA PHE A 296 -1.49 3.12 -12.82
C PHE A 296 -2.72 3.93 -12.36
N GLU A 297 -3.94 3.45 -12.55
CA GLU A 297 -5.15 4.19 -12.15
C GLU A 297 -5.34 4.29 -10.63
N ASP A 298 -4.81 3.34 -9.85
CA ASP A 298 -4.76 3.46 -8.39
C ASP A 298 -3.64 4.38 -7.93
N GLN A 299 -2.45 4.28 -8.53
CA GLN A 299 -1.35 5.23 -8.23
C GLN A 299 -1.76 6.67 -8.54
N LYS A 300 -2.40 6.90 -9.69
CA LYS A 300 -2.96 8.20 -10.08
C LYS A 300 -4.02 8.68 -9.10
N ARG A 301 -4.94 7.81 -8.65
CA ARG A 301 -5.93 8.18 -7.62
C ARG A 301 -5.27 8.56 -6.30
N LEU A 302 -4.20 7.88 -5.92
CA LEU A 302 -3.49 8.14 -4.67
C LEU A 302 -2.73 9.47 -4.73
N TYR A 303 -1.94 9.64 -5.79
CA TYR A 303 -0.93 10.69 -5.85
C TYR A 303 -1.35 11.96 -6.60
N LYS A 304 -2.23 11.90 -7.60
CA LYS A 304 -2.52 13.07 -8.44
C LYS A 304 -3.21 14.17 -7.64
N PRO A 305 -2.67 15.41 -7.60
CA PRO A 305 -3.36 16.54 -7.00
C PRO A 305 -4.65 16.92 -7.73
N HIS A 306 -5.67 17.27 -6.98
CA HIS A 306 -6.94 17.83 -7.41
C HIS A 306 -6.89 19.36 -7.27
N LEU A 307 -6.27 20.04 -8.23
CA LEU A 307 -6.01 21.49 -8.20
C LEU A 307 -7.27 22.38 -8.21
N GLY A 308 -8.45 21.80 -8.47
CA GLY A 308 -9.73 22.50 -8.35
C GLY A 308 -10.24 22.63 -6.91
N THR A 309 -9.70 21.85 -5.97
CA THR A 309 -9.95 21.97 -4.53
C THR A 309 -8.98 23.01 -3.97
N ALA A 310 -9.46 24.02 -3.26
CA ALA A 310 -8.58 25.00 -2.61
C ALA A 310 -7.61 24.27 -1.65
N PRO A 311 -6.32 24.65 -1.61
CA PRO A 311 -5.43 24.18 -0.57
C PRO A 311 -6.08 24.45 0.78
N THR A 312 -6.08 23.47 1.67
CA THR A 312 -6.51 23.75 3.04
C THR A 312 -5.54 24.78 3.61
N ASP A 313 -6.04 25.80 4.31
CA ASP A 313 -5.21 26.71 5.12
C ASP A 313 -4.61 25.91 6.29
N ALA A 314 -3.66 25.03 5.98
CA ALA A 314 -2.96 24.19 6.93
C ALA A 314 -2.15 25.04 7.92
N VAL A 315 -1.84 26.28 7.52
CA VAL A 315 -1.17 27.31 8.33
C VAL A 315 -1.98 27.67 9.58
N GLN A 316 -3.32 27.61 9.53
CA GLN A 316 -4.15 27.91 10.71
C GLN A 316 -4.02 26.86 11.84
N TRP A 317 -3.45 25.68 11.53
CA TRP A 317 -3.23 24.59 12.47
C TRP A 317 -1.79 24.57 13.00
N LEU A 318 -0.96 25.53 12.58
CA LEU A 318 0.40 25.70 13.07
C LEU A 318 0.40 26.46 14.41
N PRO A 319 1.37 26.22 15.30
CA PRO A 319 1.35 26.71 16.69
C PRO A 319 1.33 28.25 16.87
N ASP A 320 1.60 29.02 15.82
CA ASP A 320 1.80 30.47 15.81
C ASP A 320 0.68 31.28 15.14
N GLY A 321 -0.38 30.63 14.63
CA GLY A 321 -1.59 31.29 14.14
C GLY A 321 -2.67 31.40 15.21
N SER A 322 -2.81 32.59 15.84
CA SER A 322 -3.98 33.04 16.64
C SER A 322 -4.84 31.93 17.27
N GLY A 323 -4.37 31.32 18.35
CA GLY A 323 -5.17 30.36 19.13
C GLY A 323 -5.64 29.16 18.30
N GLY A 324 -4.70 28.51 17.60
CA GLY A 324 -4.95 27.38 16.71
C GLY A 324 -6.03 26.47 17.26
N MET A 325 -7.09 26.25 16.47
CA MET A 325 -8.09 25.25 16.80
C MET A 325 -7.35 23.96 17.08
N GLY A 326 -7.44 23.49 18.33
CA GLY A 326 -6.83 22.26 18.77
C GLY A 326 -7.43 21.12 17.97
N ALA A 327 -6.86 20.81 16.80
CA ALA A 327 -6.85 19.45 16.30
C ALA A 327 -6.03 18.68 17.32
N THR A 328 -6.72 18.23 18.37
CA THR A 328 -6.21 17.32 19.36
C THR A 328 -5.67 16.13 18.59
N LEU A 329 -4.35 16.01 18.60
CA LEU A 329 -3.57 14.85 18.12
C LEU A 329 -3.85 13.61 18.96
N THR A 330 -4.98 13.54 19.66
CA THR A 330 -5.32 12.50 20.64
C THR A 330 -5.27 11.11 20.03
N GLU A 331 -5.54 10.94 18.72
CA GLU A 331 -5.35 9.66 18.02
C GLU A 331 -3.88 9.23 17.85
N MET A 332 -2.96 10.18 17.62
CA MET A 332 -1.51 9.93 17.49
C MET A 332 -0.81 9.86 18.85
N GLU A 333 -1.27 10.64 19.82
CA GLU A 333 -0.65 10.81 21.15
C GLU A 333 -1.11 9.75 22.16
N ASN A 334 -2.39 9.34 22.18
CA ASN A 334 -2.87 8.48 23.27
C ASN A 334 -2.67 6.98 23.02
N GLY A 335 -2.33 6.54 21.80
CA GLY A 335 -2.13 5.12 21.49
C GLY A 335 -3.34 4.21 21.76
N SER A 336 -4.48 4.78 22.18
CA SER A 336 -5.73 4.10 22.53
C SER A 336 -6.52 3.64 21.31
N GLY A 337 -6.05 3.99 20.12
CA GLY A 337 -6.78 3.76 18.86
C GLY A 337 -7.99 4.69 18.72
N THR A 338 -8.62 4.61 17.55
CA THR A 338 -9.90 5.28 17.24
C THR A 338 -11.02 4.65 18.07
N THR A 339 -11.73 5.43 18.87
CA THR A 339 -12.88 4.94 19.65
C THR A 339 -14.12 4.74 18.76
N CYS A 340 -15.16 4.10 19.29
CA CYS A 340 -16.46 4.02 18.61
C CYS A 340 -17.00 5.41 18.28
N GLN A 341 -16.88 6.36 19.21
CA GLN A 341 -17.37 7.73 19.01
C GLN A 341 -16.57 8.46 17.92
N ASP A 342 -15.25 8.32 17.91
CA ASP A 342 -14.39 8.91 16.87
C ASP A 342 -14.74 8.36 15.48
N MET A 343 -14.91 7.04 15.36
CA MET A 343 -15.30 6.40 14.10
C MET A 343 -16.68 6.87 13.62
N MET A 344 -17.65 6.98 14.53
CA MET A 344 -18.98 7.46 14.18
C MET A 344 -18.99 8.95 13.82
N ALA A 345 -18.15 9.78 14.46
CA ALA A 345 -17.97 11.18 14.09
C ALA A 345 -17.35 11.30 12.68
N TYR A 346 -16.32 10.50 12.38
CA TYR A 346 -15.73 10.40 11.04
C TYR A 346 -16.76 10.03 9.97
N LEU A 347 -17.60 9.02 10.23
CA LEU A 347 -18.65 8.61 9.29
C LEU A 347 -19.68 9.71 9.05
N ARG A 348 -20.11 10.41 10.12
CA ARG A 348 -21.06 11.53 10.02
C ARG A 348 -20.54 12.62 9.10
N GLU A 349 -19.28 13.04 9.26
CA GLU A 349 -18.67 14.07 8.43
C GLU A 349 -18.62 13.64 6.96
N ARG A 350 -18.27 12.38 6.67
CA ARG A 350 -18.23 11.86 5.29
C ARG A 350 -19.60 11.76 4.62
N GLU A 351 -20.65 11.56 5.39
CA GLU A 351 -22.02 11.46 4.90
C GLU A 351 -22.71 12.82 4.72
N GLU A 352 -22.16 13.88 5.31
CA GLU A 352 -22.68 15.22 5.18
C GLU A 352 -22.28 15.83 3.82
N ASP A 353 -23.29 16.22 3.04
CA ASP A 353 -23.10 16.77 1.70
C ASP A 353 -22.19 18.01 1.72
N GLY A 354 -21.10 17.95 0.94
CA GLY A 354 -20.17 19.07 0.77
C GLY A 354 -19.08 19.19 1.84
N LYS A 355 -19.02 18.29 2.83
CA LYS A 355 -17.92 18.26 3.82
C LYS A 355 -16.66 17.57 3.31
N VAL A 356 -16.83 16.54 2.51
CA VAL A 356 -15.73 15.72 1.99
C VAL A 356 -15.76 15.72 0.46
N GLU A 357 -14.60 15.82 -0.15
CA GLU A 357 -14.50 15.83 -1.61
C GLU A 357 -14.83 14.45 -2.20
N LYS A 358 -15.49 14.43 -3.36
CA LYS A 358 -15.93 13.19 -4.01
C LYS A 358 -14.77 12.26 -4.42
N TRP A 359 -13.57 12.81 -4.56
CA TRP A 359 -12.37 12.07 -4.93
C TRP A 359 -11.63 11.48 -3.71
N GLU A 360 -12.00 11.87 -2.49
CA GLU A 360 -11.34 11.46 -1.26
C GLU A 360 -11.54 9.97 -0.97
N MET A 361 -10.42 9.30 -0.71
CA MET A 361 -10.35 7.92 -0.28
C MET A 361 -10.77 7.77 1.17
N ASP A 362 -11.35 6.62 1.48
CA ASP A 362 -11.65 6.21 2.84
C ASP A 362 -10.54 5.32 3.38
N PHE A 363 -9.77 5.88 4.30
CA PHE A 363 -8.70 5.22 5.02
C PHE A 363 -9.13 4.75 6.41
N SER A 364 -10.42 4.79 6.77
CA SER A 364 -10.93 4.38 8.09
C SER A 364 -10.64 2.91 8.43
N SER A 365 -10.44 2.06 7.42
CA SER A 365 -10.05 0.65 7.57
C SER A 365 -8.55 0.39 7.38
N THR A 366 -7.76 1.43 7.14
CA THR A 366 -6.34 1.33 6.76
C THR A 366 -5.44 1.54 7.95
N TYR A 367 -4.68 0.49 8.31
CA TYR A 367 -3.64 0.57 9.32
C TYR A 367 -2.35 1.15 8.76
N ILE A 368 -1.98 0.68 7.56
CA ILE A 368 -0.76 1.05 6.84
C ILE A 368 -1.17 1.30 5.40
N LEU A 369 -0.67 2.39 4.83
CA LEU A 369 -0.82 2.74 3.42
C LEU A 369 0.44 2.30 2.69
N HIS A 370 0.45 1.11 2.07
CA HIS A 370 1.47 0.76 1.09
C HIS A 370 1.23 1.56 -0.20
N ALA A 371 2.03 2.60 -0.40
CA ALA A 371 1.82 3.64 -1.40
C ALA A 371 2.67 3.42 -2.66
N PHE A 372 2.41 2.33 -3.38
CA PHE A 372 3.12 1.96 -4.61
C PHE A 372 3.37 3.17 -5.54
N ASP A 373 4.62 3.44 -5.89
CA ASP A 373 5.04 4.65 -6.63
C ASP A 373 5.66 4.37 -8.01
N GLY A 374 5.64 3.12 -8.47
CA GLY A 374 6.41 2.67 -9.65
C GLY A 374 6.08 3.35 -10.99
N ASP A 375 4.86 3.86 -11.19
CA ASP A 375 4.43 4.57 -12.40
C ASP A 375 4.19 6.07 -12.16
N ILE A 376 4.65 6.62 -11.01
CA ILE A 376 4.34 7.99 -10.60
C ILE A 376 4.72 9.01 -11.68
N ALA A 377 5.90 8.84 -12.31
CA ALA A 377 6.44 9.72 -13.37
C ALA A 377 5.57 9.79 -14.64
N ARG A 378 4.58 8.90 -14.80
CA ARG A 378 3.70 8.84 -15.97
C ARG A 378 2.40 9.62 -15.77
N ILE A 379 2.15 10.18 -14.58
CA ILE A 379 0.90 10.86 -14.24
C ILE A 379 0.87 12.28 -14.86
N SER A 380 0.09 12.51 -15.91
CA SER A 380 0.04 13.85 -16.53
C SER A 380 -0.59 14.92 -15.64
N GLY A 381 -0.03 16.14 -15.70
CA GLY A 381 -0.55 17.35 -15.04
C GLY A 381 -0.09 17.56 -13.60
N TRP A 382 1.00 16.91 -13.19
CA TRP A 382 1.65 17.04 -11.89
C TRP A 382 3.18 16.98 -12.09
N ASP A 383 3.96 17.58 -11.21
CA ASP A 383 5.43 17.58 -11.23
C ASP A 383 6.06 16.32 -10.60
N HIS A 384 5.23 15.39 -10.12
CA HIS A 384 5.63 14.10 -9.54
C HIS A 384 6.47 14.22 -8.27
N GLU A 385 6.52 15.42 -7.67
CA GLU A 385 7.27 15.66 -6.45
C GLU A 385 6.38 15.47 -5.22
N VAL A 386 6.71 14.47 -4.41
CA VAL A 386 6.20 14.34 -3.04
C VAL A 386 7.18 15.08 -2.13
N ASN A 387 6.80 16.29 -1.72
CA ASN A 387 7.56 17.18 -0.82
C ASN A 387 6.62 17.79 0.24
N LEU A 388 7.14 18.63 1.14
CA LEU A 388 6.29 19.23 2.19
C LEU A 388 5.16 20.06 1.60
N ARG A 389 5.44 20.89 0.58
CA ARG A 389 4.41 21.70 -0.10
C ARG A 389 3.27 20.83 -0.65
N TYR A 390 3.60 19.69 -1.27
CA TYR A 390 2.62 18.73 -1.76
C TYR A 390 1.73 18.18 -0.63
N VAL A 391 2.32 17.78 0.50
CA VAL A 391 1.58 17.25 1.66
C VAL A 391 0.70 18.34 2.29
N PHE A 392 1.23 19.55 2.45
CA PHE A 392 0.54 20.70 3.04
C PHE A 392 -0.65 21.17 2.22
N ALA A 393 -0.58 21.06 0.89
CA ALA A 393 -1.69 21.42 0.02
C ALA A 393 -2.93 20.54 0.27
N ARG A 394 -2.76 19.29 0.75
CA ARG A 394 -3.85 18.32 1.01
C ARG A 394 -4.77 18.10 -0.20
N GLN A 395 -4.23 18.28 -1.41
CA GLN A 395 -4.96 18.17 -2.67
C GLN A 395 -4.91 16.76 -3.27
N SER A 396 -4.25 15.79 -2.66
CA SER A 396 -4.25 14.39 -3.08
C SER A 396 -4.60 13.47 -1.93
N ASN A 397 -4.97 12.23 -2.24
CA ASN A 397 -5.26 11.20 -1.23
C ASN A 397 -4.02 10.86 -0.40
N TYR A 398 -2.84 10.78 -1.04
CA TYR A 398 -1.57 10.60 -0.33
C TYR A 398 -1.30 11.75 0.64
N ALA A 399 -1.39 13.01 0.16
CA ALA A 399 -1.14 14.19 0.96
C ALA A 399 -2.06 14.23 2.19
N ARG A 400 -3.35 13.93 2.02
CA ARG A 400 -4.30 13.84 3.14
C ARG A 400 -3.98 12.73 4.12
N ALA A 401 -3.59 11.55 3.64
CA ALA A 401 -3.27 10.41 4.49
C ALA A 401 -2.04 10.66 5.36
N VAL A 402 -0.99 11.27 4.81
CA VAL A 402 0.29 11.49 5.53
C VAL A 402 0.37 12.82 6.28
N TYR A 403 -0.55 13.75 6.03
CA TYR A 403 -0.60 15.06 6.67
C TYR A 403 -0.54 15.02 8.21
N PRO A 404 -1.29 14.14 8.92
CA PRO A 404 -1.22 14.08 10.39
C PRO A 404 0.19 13.84 10.92
N ALA A 405 0.96 12.93 10.31
CA ALA A 405 2.33 12.65 10.69
C ALA A 405 3.26 13.85 10.44
N VAL A 406 3.10 14.56 9.32
CA VAL A 406 3.87 15.78 9.04
C VAL A 406 3.54 16.90 10.02
N LEU A 407 2.26 17.10 10.34
CA LEU A 407 1.83 18.07 11.33
C LEU A 407 2.43 17.76 12.72
N HIS A 408 2.45 16.49 13.11
CA HIS A 408 3.11 16.03 14.34
C HIS A 408 4.62 16.31 14.30
N ALA A 409 5.30 16.03 13.18
CA ALA A 409 6.73 16.34 13.01
C ALA A 409 7.07 17.82 13.21
N ILE A 410 6.17 18.71 12.82
CA ILE A 410 6.36 20.16 12.98
C ILE A 410 6.13 20.59 14.42
N LYS A 411 5.07 20.09 15.04
CA LYS A 411 4.77 20.38 16.46
C LYS A 411 5.89 19.91 17.40
N GLU A 412 6.51 18.77 17.09
CA GLU A 412 7.66 18.24 17.83
C GLU A 412 9.01 18.87 17.41
N GLY A 413 9.02 19.82 16.47
CA GLY A 413 10.25 20.50 16.02
C GLY A 413 11.20 19.64 15.18
N ILE A 414 10.78 18.44 14.76
CA ILE A 414 11.55 17.57 13.84
C ILE A 414 11.66 18.21 12.45
N ILE A 415 10.59 18.88 12.03
CA ILE A 415 10.56 19.74 10.84
C ILE A 415 10.36 21.18 11.35
N PRO A 416 11.36 22.06 11.24
CA PRO A 416 11.24 23.45 11.65
C PRO A 416 10.13 24.15 10.88
N LEU A 417 9.42 25.03 11.58
CA LEU A 417 8.28 25.74 11.04
C LEU A 417 8.68 26.72 9.92
N GLU A 418 9.87 27.29 10.03
CA GLU A 418 10.46 28.20 9.05
C GLU A 418 10.64 27.49 7.71
N GLU A 419 11.06 26.23 7.70
CA GLU A 419 11.21 25.43 6.47
C GLU A 419 9.87 25.20 5.77
N VAL A 420 8.80 25.01 6.55
CA VAL A 420 7.44 24.86 6.03
C VAL A 420 6.97 26.18 5.41
N GLN A 421 7.23 27.30 6.07
CA GLN A 421 6.88 28.64 5.60
C GLN A 421 7.65 28.99 4.32
N GLU A 422 8.96 28.73 4.26
CA GLU A 422 9.80 28.95 3.08
C GLU A 422 9.33 28.12 1.87
N GLN A 423 9.08 26.82 2.08
CA GLN A 423 8.62 25.94 1.00
C GLN A 423 7.21 26.29 0.52
N SER A 424 6.34 26.77 1.42
CA SER A 424 5.00 27.25 1.07
C SER A 424 5.04 28.54 0.23
N GLN A 425 6.02 29.41 0.48
CA GLN A 425 6.17 30.70 -0.23
C GLN A 425 6.95 30.60 -1.56
N SER A 426 7.79 29.57 -1.72
CA SER A 426 8.75 29.43 -2.84
C SER A 426 8.19 29.30 -4.28
N LYS A 427 6.88 29.42 -4.53
CA LYS A 427 6.31 29.58 -5.89
C LYS A 427 5.11 30.55 -5.96
N VAL A 428 5.34 31.80 -5.56
CA VAL A 428 4.59 32.98 -6.09
C VAL A 428 5.42 33.74 -7.15
N ILE A 429 6.63 33.29 -7.49
CA ILE A 429 7.38 33.86 -8.61
C ILE A 429 6.97 33.12 -9.89
N ASP A 430 5.98 33.71 -10.57
CA ASP A 430 5.65 33.43 -11.96
C ASP A 430 6.95 33.34 -12.78
N LYS A 431 7.18 32.17 -13.39
CA LYS A 431 8.01 32.16 -14.59
C LYS A 431 7.19 32.86 -15.66
N GLU A 432 7.44 34.16 -15.84
CA GLU A 432 7.00 34.88 -17.03
C GLU A 432 7.33 34.04 -18.27
N PRO A 433 6.39 33.89 -19.21
CA PRO A 433 6.67 33.22 -20.46
C PRO A 433 7.77 34.01 -21.15
N LYS A 434 8.94 33.39 -21.35
CA LYS A 434 9.98 33.97 -22.20
C LYS A 434 9.36 34.29 -23.56
N GLY A 435 9.25 35.60 -23.81
CA GLY A 435 8.74 36.15 -25.05
C GLY A 435 9.50 35.58 -26.24
N SER A 436 8.73 35.30 -27.28
CA SER A 436 9.22 35.13 -28.63
C SER A 436 10.03 36.35 -29.07
N SER A 437 11.27 36.13 -29.48
CA SER A 437 11.97 36.97 -30.45
C SER A 437 12.66 36.07 -31.47
#